data_AF-A0A7K1AQV8-F1
#
_entry.id   AF-A0A7K1AQV8-F1
#
_cell.length_a   1.000
_cell.length_b   1.000
_cell.length_c   1.000
_cell.angle_alpha   90.00
_cell.angle_beta   90.00
_cell.angle_gamma   90.00
#
_symmetry.space_group_name_H-M   'P 1'
#
loop_
_entity.id
_entity.type
_entity.pdbx_description
1 polymer ?
#
loop_
_entity_poly.entity_id
_entity_poly.type
_entity_poly.pdbx_seq_one_letter_code
_entity_poly.pdbx_strand_id
1 'polypeptide(L)' 'HSFLSSSIVKELAHFGGDVSSMVPTNVNQALKARVGVSE' A
#
# COMPACT_ATOMS: atom_id res chain seq x y z
N HIS A 1 -13.73 -1.87 -15.46
CA HIS A 1 -13.55 -0.65 -14.65
C HIS A 1 -12.72 -0.99 -13.43
N SER A 2 -11.53 -0.39 -13.28
CA SER A 2 -10.64 -0.63 -12.13
C SER A 2 -10.97 0.42 -11.06
N PHE A 3 -11.51 -0.01 -9.93
CA PHE A 3 -11.89 0.88 -8.81
C PHE A 3 -10.69 1.23 -7.90
N LEU A 4 -9.52 0.67 -8.17
CA LEU A 4 -8.33 0.85 -7.36
C LEU A 4 -7.62 2.16 -7.71
N SER A 5 -7.83 3.19 -6.89
CA SER A 5 -7.08 4.45 -6.97
C SER A 5 -5.84 4.41 -6.08
N SER A 6 -4.76 5.04 -6.56
CA SER A 6 -3.51 5.16 -5.78
C SER A 6 -3.69 5.90 -4.45
N SER A 7 -4.72 6.74 -4.31
CA SER A 7 -5.05 7.41 -3.05
C SER A 7 -5.54 6.44 -1.98
N ILE A 8 -6.44 5.52 -2.34
CA ILE A 8 -6.99 4.49 -1.45
C ILE A 8 -5.89 3.54 -0.97
N VAL A 9 -5.00 3.13 -1.88
CA VAL A 9 -3.88 2.25 -1.52
C VAL A 9 -2.95 2.90 -0.49
N LYS A 10 -2.67 4.21 -0.65
CA LYS A 10 -1.83 4.94 0.31
C LYS A 10 -2.52 5.11 1.66
N GLU A 11 -3.81 5.43 1.68
CA GLU A 11 -4.59 5.50 2.92
C GLU A 11 -4.59 4.15 3.64
N LEU A 12 -4.89 3.07 2.92
CA LEU A 12 -4.93 1.73 3.50
C LEU A 12 -3.58 1.33 4.09
N ALA A 13 -2.48 1.57 3.36
CA ALA A 13 -1.13 1.35 3.86
C ALA A 13 -0.80 2.24 5.07
N HIS A 14 -1.29 3.49 5.11
CA HIS A 14 -1.09 4.42 6.21
C HIS A 14 -1.76 3.98 7.51
N PHE A 15 -2.93 3.35 7.41
CA PHE A 15 -3.66 2.79 8.56
C PHE A 15 -3.25 1.36 8.92
N GLY A 16 -2.18 0.82 8.33
CA GLY A 16 -1.69 -0.54 8.61
C GLY A 16 -2.49 -1.66 7.93
N GLY A 17 -3.28 -1.33 6.91
CA GLY A 17 -3.98 -2.32 6.09
C GLY A 17 -3.04 -3.01 5.09
N ASP A 18 -3.33 -4.28 4.80
CA ASP A 18 -2.57 -5.07 3.82
C ASP A 18 -2.94 -4.64 2.38
N VAL A 19 -1.92 -4.20 1.64
CA VAL A 19 -2.02 -3.80 0.23
C VAL A 19 -1.27 -4.72 -0.72
N SER A 20 -0.73 -5.84 -0.24
CA SER A 20 0.13 -6.76 -1.01
C SER A 20 -0.54 -7.38 -2.24
N SER A 21 -1.86 -7.55 -2.21
CA SER A 21 -2.66 -8.03 -3.35
C SER A 21 -3.09 -6.91 -4.29
N MET A 22 -2.96 -5.65 -3.87
CA MET A 22 -3.40 -4.47 -4.59
C MET A 22 -2.26 -3.81 -5.38
N VAL A 23 -1.01 -4.08 -5.02
CA VAL A 23 0.17 -3.55 -5.70
C VAL A 23 1.25 -4.62 -5.88
N PRO A 24 2.10 -4.48 -6.91
CA PRO A 24 3.24 -5.38 -7.08
C PRO A 24 4.24 -5.28 -5.92
N THR A 25 5.03 -6.33 -5.71
CA THR A 25 5.95 -6.47 -4.56
C THR A 25 6.92 -5.30 -4.41
N ASN A 26 7.47 -4.78 -5.51
CA ASN A 26 8.38 -3.63 -5.49
C ASN A 26 7.71 -2.36 -4.94
N VAL A 27 6.42 -2.16 -5.23
CA VAL A 27 5.64 -1.02 -4.72
C VAL A 27 5.27 -1.24 -3.25
N ASN A 28 4.92 -2.46 -2.86
CA ASN A 28 4.62 -2.79 -1.47
C ASN A 28 5.84 -2.50 -0.56
N GLN A 29 7.04 -2.90 -0.99
CA GLN A 29 8.27 -2.60 -0.25
C GLN A 29 8.53 -1.10 -0.13
N ALA A 30 8.35 -0.34 -1.23
CA ALA A 30 8.50 1.11 -1.21
C ALA A 30 7.45 1.81 -0.33
N LEU A 31 6.21 1.30 -0.31
CA LEU A 31 5.15 1.78 0.59
C LEU A 31 5.54 1.52 2.04
N LYS A 32 5.88 0.29 2.42
CA LYS A 32 6.31 -0.04 3.79
C LYS A 32 7.46 0.85 4.28
N ALA A 33 8.48 1.04 3.44
CA ALA A 33 9.61 1.93 3.73
C ALA A 33 9.21 3.40 3.92
N ARG A 34 8.18 3.87 3.20
CA ARG A 34 7.69 5.25 3.27
C ARG A 34 6.74 5.48 4.44
N VAL A 35 5.88 4.52 4.75
CA VAL A 35 4.87 4.65 5.81
C VAL A 35 5.48 4.38 7.19
N GLY A 36 6.66 3.74 7.26
CA GLY A 36 7.27 3.40 8.53
C GLY A 36 6.52 2.30 9.27
N VAL A 37 5.72 1.50 8.56
CA VAL A 37 5.09 0.30 9.10
C VAL A 37 6.18 -0.74 9.29
N SER A 38 6.89 -0.64 10.41
CA SER A 38 7.64 -1.73 11.01
C SER A 38 6.61 -2.79 11.45
N GLU A 39 6.75 -3.99 10.88
CA GLU A 39 5.96 -5.18 11.22
C GLU A 39 5.94 -5.50 12.72
#